data_AF-A0A2R6EJD2-F1
#
_entry.id   AF-A0A2R6EJD2-F1
#
_cell.length_a   1.000
_cell.length_b   1.000
_cell.length_c   1.000
_cell.angle_alpha   90.00
_cell.angle_beta   90.00
_cell.angle_gamma   90.00
#
_symmetry.space_group_name_H-M   'P 1'
#
loop_
_entity.id
_entity.type
_entity.pdbx_description
1 polymer ?
#
loop_
_entity_poly.entity_id
_entity_poly.type
_entity_poly.pdbx_seq_one_letter_code
_entity_poly.pdbx_strand_id
1 'polypeptide(L)' 'MWEILAPTYRNLSALAVVIGLLGVAYVVVPHPLVQYGTWLLVFAIWMAWFVAAAREWISNADF' A
#
# COMPACT_ATOMS: atom_id res chain seq x y z
N MET A 1 -15.63 -5.66 11.86
CA MET A 1 -14.28 -6.24 11.58
C MET A 1 -14.12 -6.78 10.15
N TRP A 2 -15.14 -7.41 9.55
CA TRP A 2 -15.06 -7.92 8.17
C TRP A 2 -15.07 -6.84 7.06
N GLU A 3 -15.67 -5.69 7.29
CA GLU A 3 -15.74 -4.60 6.29
C GLU A 3 -14.38 -3.93 6.00
N ILE A 4 -13.45 -3.98 6.95
CA ILE A 4 -12.08 -3.44 6.78
C ILE A 4 -11.26 -4.35 5.85
N LEU A 5 -11.53 -5.67 5.89
CA LEU A 5 -10.90 -6.69 5.04
C LEU A 5 -11.66 -6.94 3.74
N ALA A 6 -12.89 -6.44 3.60
CA ALA A 6 -13.59 -6.49 2.33
C ALA A 6 -12.74 -5.78 1.26
N PRO A 7 -12.65 -6.31 0.02
CA PRO A 7 -11.87 -5.69 -1.03
C PRO A 7 -12.50 -4.36 -1.44
N THR A 8 -12.16 -3.31 -0.70
CA THR A 8 -12.48 -1.93 -1.03
C THR A 8 -11.57 -1.48 -2.18
N TYR A 9 -12.07 -0.60 -3.04
CA TYR A 9 -11.29 -0.02 -4.16
C TYR A 9 -9.91 0.50 -3.73
N ARG A 10 -9.77 0.98 -2.49
CA ARG A 10 -8.53 1.41 -1.85
C ARG A 10 -7.50 0.28 -1.66
N ASN A 11 -7.94 -0.93 -1.31
CA ASN A 11 -7.07 -2.08 -1.08
C ASN A 11 -6.56 -2.62 -2.41
N LEU A 12 -7.46 -2.71 -3.40
CA LEU A 12 -7.14 -3.16 -4.75
C LEU A 12 -6.23 -2.18 -5.49
N SER A 13 -6.47 -0.86 -5.35
CA SER A 13 -5.63 0.15 -5.98
C SER A 13 -4.23 0.18 -5.37
N ALA A 14 -4.11 0.08 -4.04
CA ALA A 14 -2.81 -0.01 -3.37
C ALA A 14 -2.02 -1.25 -3.84
N LEU A 15 -2.68 -2.41 -3.92
CA LEU A 15 -2.05 -3.64 -4.41
C LEU A 15 -1.60 -3.50 -5.88
N ALA A 16 -2.45 -2.97 -6.74
CA ALA A 16 -2.13 -2.77 -8.16
C ALA A 16 -0.93 -1.83 -8.36
N VAL A 17 -0.87 -0.73 -7.59
CA VAL A 17 0.25 0.22 -7.64
C VAL A 17 1.55 -0.44 -7.18
N VAL A 18 1.53 -1.21 -6.09
CA VAL A 18 2.72 -1.93 -5.59
C VAL A 18 3.22 -2.94 -6.62
N ILE A 19 2.32 -3.73 -7.22
CA ILE A 19 2.69 -4.71 -8.25
C ILE A 19 3.31 -4.01 -9.47
N GLY A 20 2.71 -2.90 -9.93
CA GLY A 20 3.25 -2.12 -11.05
C GLY A 20 4.64 -1.56 -10.76
N LEU A 21 4.83 -0.97 -9.58
CA LEU A 21 6.11 -0.42 -9.12
C LEU A 21 7.20 -1.49 -9.07
N LEU A 22 6.90 -2.65 -8.48
CA LEU A 22 7.84 -3.78 -8.43
C LEU A 22 8.14 -4.33 -9.83
N GLY A 23 7.13 -4.41 -10.70
CA GLY A 23 7.31 -4.81 -12.09
C GLY A 23 8.30 -3.91 -12.83
N VAL A 24 8.17 -2.59 -12.69
CA VAL A 24 9.13 -1.64 -13.28
C VAL A 24 10.54 -1.82 -12.70
N ALA A 25 10.66 -1.95 -11.39
CA ALA A 25 11.95 -2.01 -10.69
C ALA A 25 12.74 -3.30 -10.93
N TYR A 26 12.06 -4.42 -11.19
CA TYR A 26 12.71 -5.72 -11.39
C TYR A 26 12.75 -6.18 -12.84
N VAL A 27 11.81 -5.74 -13.69
CA VAL A 27 11.74 -6.18 -15.09
C VAL A 27 12.26 -5.12 -16.06
N VAL A 28 11.89 -3.85 -15.87
CA VAL A 28 12.20 -2.79 -16.84
C VAL A 28 13.55 -2.15 -16.55
N VAL A 29 13.83 -1.81 -15.29
CA VAL A 29 15.09 -1.16 -14.87
C VAL A 29 15.64 -1.84 -13.61
N PRO A 30 16.31 -3.01 -13.74
CA PRO A 30 16.83 -3.80 -12.61
C PRO A 30 18.10 -3.18 -12.01
N HIS A 31 18.02 -1.92 -11.57
CA HIS A 31 19.11 -1.20 -10.94
C HIS A 31 18.90 -1.13 -9.42
N PRO A 32 19.93 -1.39 -8.59
CA PRO A 32 19.78 -1.42 -7.12
C PRO A 32 19.19 -0.14 -6.52
N LEU A 33 19.58 1.03 -7.04
CA LEU A 33 19.01 2.31 -6.59
C LEU A 33 17.52 2.45 -6.92
N VAL A 34 17.08 1.93 -8.08
CA VAL A 34 15.67 1.96 -8.49
C VAL A 34 14.86 1.02 -7.59
N GLN A 35 15.37 -0.18 -7.30
CA GLN A 35 14.74 -1.11 -6.36
C GLN A 35 14.61 -0.53 -4.96
N TYR A 36 15.68 0.11 -4.44
CA TYR A 36 15.63 0.76 -3.14
C TYR A 36 14.59 1.89 -3.09
N GLY A 37 14.60 2.79 -4.09
CA GLY A 37 13.59 3.85 -4.21
C GLY A 37 12.18 3.31 -4.34
N THR A 38 12.01 2.21 -5.07
CA THR A 38 10.72 1.52 -5.22
C THR A 38 10.23 0.97 -3.89
N TRP A 39 11.10 0.35 -3.09
CA TRP A 39 10.74 -0.13 -1.76
C TRP A 39 10.35 1.00 -0.80
N LEU A 40 10.99 2.17 -0.89
CA LEU A 40 10.57 3.35 -0.14
C LEU A 40 9.16 3.82 -0.54
N LEU A 41 8.83 3.80 -1.83
CA LEU A 41 7.49 4.13 -2.32
C LEU A 41 6.44 3.12 -1.85
N VAL A 42 6.75 1.82 -1.94
CA VAL A 42 5.88 0.74 -1.44
C VAL A 42 5.63 0.92 0.06
N PHE A 43 6.67 1.23 0.84
CA PHE A 43 6.54 1.51 2.26
C PHE A 43 5.63 2.72 2.52
N ALA A 44 5.81 3.82 1.79
CA ALA A 44 4.97 5.01 1.94
C ALA A 44 3.48 4.74 1.63
N ILE A 45 3.20 3.97 0.57
CA ILE A 45 1.83 3.54 0.22
C ILE A 45 1.22 2.71 1.35
N TRP A 46 2.00 1.76 1.89
CA TRP A 46 1.56 0.93 2.99
C TRP A 46 1.27 1.75 4.25
N MET A 47 2.13 2.71 4.58
CA MET A 47 1.93 3.62 5.71
C MET A 47 0.67 4.48 5.55
N ALA A 48 0.44 5.03 4.36
CA ALA A 48 -0.77 5.81 4.09
C ALA A 48 -2.05 4.97 4.24
N TRP A 49 -2.02 3.72 3.74
CA TRP A 49 -3.12 2.78 3.93
C TRP A 49 -3.34 2.44 5.41
N PHE A 50 -2.26 2.13 6.14
CA PHE A 50 -2.32 1.78 7.55
C PHE A 50 -2.90 2.90 8.39
N VAL A 51 -2.46 4.15 8.16
CA VAL A 51 -2.99 5.34 8.87
C VAL A 51 -4.47 5.53 8.57
N ALA A 52 -4.90 5.34 7.33
CA ALA A 52 -6.31 5.46 6.96
C ALA A 52 -7.17 4.39 7.65
N ALA A 53 -6.69 3.14 7.69
CA ALA A 53 -7.36 2.04 8.38
C ALA A 53 -7.41 2.26 9.91
N ALA A 54 -6.31 2.72 10.50
CA ALA A 54 -6.24 3.03 11.93
C ALA A 54 -7.20 4.17 12.30
N ARG A 55 -7.25 5.24 11.50
CA ARG A 55 -8.20 6.36 11.70
C ARG A 55 -9.64 5.85 11.70
N GLU A 56 -9.98 5.03 10.71
CA GLU A 56 -11.33 4.46 10.54
C GLU A 56 -11.70 3.53 11.71
N TRP A 57 -10.74 2.75 12.21
CA TRP A 57 -10.93 1.92 13.40
C TRP A 57 -11.19 2.77 14.64
N ILE A 58 -10.39 3.82 14.88
CA ILE A 58 -10.56 4.73 16.02
C ILE A 58 -11.91 5.45 15.95
N SER A 59 -12.33 5.94 14.77
CA SER A 59 -13.58 6.69 14.64
C SER A 59 -14.84 5.86 14.90
N ASN A 60 -14.76 4.54 14.80
CA ASN A 60 -15.87 3.61 15.04
C ASN A 60 -15.80 2.96 16.43
N ALA A 61 -14.83 3.33 17.26
CA ALA A 61 -14.68 2.75 18.57
C ALA A 61 -15.55 3.51 19.59
N ASP A 62 -16.48 2.79 20.22
CA ASP A 62 -17.33 3.30 21.29
C ASP A 62 -16.58 3.25 22.61
N PHE A 63 -15.88 4.33 22.97
CA PHE A 63 -15.32 4.56 24.30
C PHE A 63 -15.69 5.94 24.83
#